data_AF-A0A3D5VGS5-F1
#
_entry.id   AF-A0A3D5VGS5-F1
#
_cell.length_a   1.000
_cell.length_b   1.000
_cell.length_c   1.000
_cell.angle_alpha   90.00
_cell.angle_beta   90.00
_cell.angle_gamma   90.00
#
_symmetry.space_group_name_H-M   'P 1'
#
loop_
_entity.id
_entity.type
_entity.pdbx_description
1 polymer ?
#
loop_
_entity_poly.entity_id
_entity_poly.type
_entity_poly.pdbx_seq_one_letter_code
_entity_poly.pdbx_strand_id
1 'polypeptide(L)' 'MENRIGIVGIVIEDRDFVPLVNSILSEHGEIIVGRMGIPYRDRHVAVISLIVDGTTDEIGSLTGR' A
#
# COMPACT_ATOMS: atom_id res chain seq x y z
N MET A 1 -12.23 -15.25 11.18
CA MET A 1 -12.81 -14.23 10.29
C MET A 1 -12.43 -14.62 8.87
N GLU A 2 -13.28 -14.30 7.90
CA GLU A 2 -13.04 -14.67 6.50
C GLU A 2 -12.15 -13.62 5.84
N ASN A 3 -11.14 -14.06 5.10
CA ASN A 3 -10.28 -13.17 4.35
C ASN A 3 -11.02 -12.60 3.13
N ARG A 4 -10.63 -11.39 2.73
CA ARG A 4 -11.22 -10.69 1.59
C ARG A 4 -10.10 -10.17 0.70
N ILE A 5 -10.29 -10.36 -0.61
CA ILE A 5 -9.41 -9.77 -1.61
C ILE A 5 -9.82 -8.31 -1.83
N GLY A 6 -8.84 -7.41 -1.80
CA GLY A 6 -9.03 -5.97 -1.99
C GLY A 6 -7.92 -5.33 -2.81
N ILE A 7 -8.14 -4.07 -3.18
CA ILE A 7 -7.15 -3.23 -3.84
C ILE A 7 -6.95 -1.96 -3.01
N VAL A 8 -5.70 -1.59 -2.75
CA VAL A 8 -5.32 -0.34 -2.09
C VAL A 8 -4.52 0.51 -3.07
N GLY A 9 -4.91 1.77 -3.24
CA GLY A 9 -4.18 2.77 -4.01
C GLY A 9 -3.54 3.79 -3.08
N ILE A 10 -2.24 4.02 -3.26
CA ILE A 10 -1.45 4.98 -2.46
C ILE A 10 -0.85 5.99 -3.43
N VAL A 11 -1.03 7.27 -3.15
CA VAL A 11 -0.41 8.37 -3.91
C VAL A 11 0.55 9.09 -2.98
N ILE A 12 1.80 9.21 -3.40
CA ILE A 12 2.90 9.82 -2.65
C ILE A 12 3.30 11.08 -3.39
N GLU A 13 2.96 12.24 -2.84
CA GLU A 13 3.31 13.54 -3.42
C GLU A 13 4.72 13.99 -3.03
N ASP A 14 5.13 13.70 -1.79
CA ASP A 14 6.46 13.99 -1.28
C ASP A 14 7.29 12.71 -1.18
N ARG A 15 8.39 12.68 -1.94
CA ARG A 15 9.26 11.51 -2.04
C ARG A 15 10.05 11.22 -0.77
N ASP A 16 10.18 12.19 0.13
CA ASP A 16 10.88 12.00 1.41
C ASP A 16 10.13 11.00 2.32
N PHE A 17 8.83 10.79 2.09
CA PHE A 17 8.02 9.81 2.81
C PHE A 17 8.08 8.39 2.23
N VAL A 18 8.70 8.18 1.06
CA VAL A 18 8.81 6.85 0.44
C VAL A 18 9.42 5.79 1.38
N PRO A 19 10.49 6.08 2.14
CA PRO A 19 11.03 5.11 3.10
C PRO A 19 10.02 4.72 4.20
N LEU A 20 9.27 5.69 4.72
CA LEU A 20 8.26 5.44 5.75
C LEU A 20 7.13 4.56 5.19
N VAL A 21 6.61 4.90 4.01
CA VAL A 21 5.57 4.11 3.34
C VAL A 21 6.07 2.68 3.12
N ASN A 22 7.29 2.50 2.61
CA ASN A 22 7.85 1.16 2.41
C ASN A 22 8.00 0.37 3.72
N SER A 23 8.31 1.02 4.85
CA SER A 23 8.33 0.36 6.17
C SER A 23 6.95 -0.17 6.53
N ILE A 24 5.92 0.68 6.44
CA ILE A 24 4.52 0.30 6.75
C ILE A 24 4.07 -0.86 5.86
N LEU A 25 4.37 -0.81 4.56
CA LEU A 25 4.03 -1.89 3.63
C LEU A 25 4.77 -3.20 3.96
N SER A 26 6.04 -3.10 4.38
CA SER A 26 6.83 -4.28 4.76
C SER A 26 6.29 -4.92 6.05
N GLU A 27 5.83 -4.11 7.01
CA GLU A 27 5.20 -4.58 8.25
C GLU A 27 3.87 -5.32 8.01
N HIS A 28 3.18 -5.01 6.91
CA HIS A 28 1.94 -5.70 6.50
C HIS A 28 2.16 -6.64 5.30
N GLY A 29 3.40 -7.08 5.05
CA GLY A 29 3.75 -7.87 3.88
C GLY A 29 2.95 -9.17 3.72
N GLU A 30 2.53 -9.79 4.83
CA GLU A 30 1.78 -11.06 4.84
C GLU A 30 0.42 -10.98 4.16
N ILE A 31 -0.23 -9.80 4.17
CA ILE A 31 -1.53 -9.60 3.50
C ILE A 31 -1.39 -9.04 2.08
N ILE A 32 -0.18 -8.74 1.60
CA ILE A 32 0.05 -8.14 0.28
C ILE A 32 0.35 -9.26 -0.73
N VAL A 33 -0.62 -9.55 -1.58
CA VAL A 33 -0.51 -10.55 -2.66
C VAL A 33 0.28 -10.01 -3.86
N GLY A 34 0.18 -8.71 -4.12
CA GLY A 34 0.85 -8.08 -5.25
C GLY A 34 1.02 -6.58 -5.06
N ARG A 35 2.07 -6.02 -5.68
CA ARG A 35 2.31 -4.58 -5.69
C ARG A 35 2.78 -4.09 -7.05
N MET A 36 2.29 -2.93 -7.46
CA MET A 36 2.74 -2.20 -8.65
C MET A 36 3.09 -0.76 -8.26
N GLY A 37 4.35 -0.38 -8.50
CA GLY A 37 4.82 1.00 -8.30
C GLY A 37 4.92 1.74 -9.62
N ILE A 38 4.34 2.93 -9.70
CA ILE A 38 4.29 3.77 -10.89
C ILE A 38 4.89 5.14 -10.54
N PRO A 39 6.12 5.45 -11.01
CA PRO A 39 6.68 6.79 -10.87
C PRO A 39 6.02 7.74 -11.87
N TYR A 40 5.06 8.55 -11.42
CA TYR A 40 4.34 9.50 -12.27
C TYR A 40 5.04 10.87 -12.29
N ARG A 41 6.18 10.89 -13.01
CA ARG A 41 7.10 12.04 -13.05
C ARG A 41 6.44 13.34 -13.49
N ASP A 42 5.55 13.30 -14.48
CA ASP A 42 4.88 14.49 -15.02
C ASP A 42 4.02 15.22 -13.98
N ARG A 43 3.54 14.48 -12.98
CA ARG A 43 2.76 15.00 -11.85
C ARG A 43 3.60 15.17 -10.59
N HIS A 44 4.89 14.87 -10.64
CA HIS A 44 5.81 14.86 -9.50
C HIS A 44 5.35 13.95 -8.34
N VAL A 45 4.58 12.90 -8.64
CA VAL A 45 4.08 11.94 -7.64
C VAL A 45 4.58 10.51 -7.92
N ALA A 46 4.51 9.64 -6.92
CA ALA A 46 4.60 8.20 -7.09
C ALA A 46 3.28 7.54 -6.68
N VAL A 47 2.85 6.53 -7.42
CA VAL A 47 1.64 5.76 -7.13
C VAL A 47 2.04 4.32 -6.80
N ILE A 48 1.41 3.74 -5.79
CA ILE A 48 1.52 2.32 -5.47
C ILE A 48 0.11 1.73 -5.51
N SER A 49 -0.06 0.64 -6.23
CA SER A 49 -1.27 -0.18 -6.19
C SER A 49 -0.92 -1.51 -5.53
N LEU A 50 -1.71 -1.91 -4.53
CA LEU A 50 -1.56 -3.16 -3.80
C LEU A 50 -2.79 -4.03 -4.04
N ILE A 51 -2.56 -5.31 -4.28
CA ILE A 51 -3.57 -6.36 -4.17
C ILE A 51 -3.36 -6.98 -2.79
N VAL A 52 -4.41 -6.98 -1.97
CA VAL A 52 -4.36 -7.49 -0.60
C VAL A 52 -5.33 -8.65 -0.41
N ASP A 53 -4.96 -9.59 0.44
CA ASP A 53 -5.81 -10.69 0.90
C ASP A 53 -5.64 -10.85 2.41
N GLY A 54 -6.66 -10.46 3.17
CA GLY A 54 -6.60 -10.45 4.63
C GLY A 54 -7.95 -10.17 5.26
N THR A 55 -8.00 -10.18 6.59
CA THR A 55 -9.20 -9.80 7.34
C THR A 55 -9.46 -8.30 7.25
N THR A 56 -10.69 -7.87 7.53
CA THR A 56 -11.06 -6.45 7.59
C THR A 56 -10.16 -5.66 8.54
N ASP A 57 -9.77 -6.25 9.67
CA ASP A 57 -8.95 -5.59 10.68
C ASP A 57 -7.50 -5.42 10.22
N GLU A 58 -6.91 -6.41 9.55
CA GLU A 58 -5.56 -6.32 9.01
C GLU A 58 -5.47 -5.28 7.88
N ILE A 59 -6.45 -5.29 6.97
CA ILE A 59 -6.55 -4.29 5.89
C ILE A 59 -6.80 -2.88 6.48
N GLY A 60 -7.63 -2.80 7.53
CA GLY A 60 -7.89 -1.55 8.27
C GLY A 60 -6.63 -1.00 8.94
N SER A 61 -5.84 -1.86 9.59
CA SER A 61 -4.56 -1.50 10.22
C SER A 61 -3.55 -0.96 9.20
N LEU A 62 -3.48 -1.55 8.01
CA LEU A 62 -2.60 -1.08 6.93
C LEU A 62 -3.01 0.31 6.43
N THR A 63 -4.30 0.50 6.15
CA THR A 63 -4.81 1.72 5.51
C THR A 63 -4.99 2.89 6.47
N GLY A 64 -5.05 2.63 7.78
CA GLY A 64 -5.17 3.67 8.81
C GLY A 64 -3.85 4.30 9.26
N ARG A 65 -2.71 3.87 8.70
CA ARG A 65 -1.36 4.34 9.08
C ARG A 65 -0.74 5.29 8.07
#